data_AF-A0A2U2DD07-F1
#
_entry.id   AF-A0A2U2DD07-F1
#
_cell.length_a   1.000
_cell.length_b   1.000
_cell.length_c   1.000
_cell.angle_alpha   90.00
_cell.angle_beta   90.00
_cell.angle_gamma   90.00
#
_symmetry.space_group_name_H-M   'P 1'
#
loop_
_entity.id
_entity.type
_entity.pdbx_description
1 polymer ?
#
loop_
_entity_poly.entity_id
_entity_poly.type
_entity_poly.pdbx_seq_one_letter_code
_entity_poly.pdbx_strand_id
1 'polypeptide(L)'
;MLFTTRSTHTPFLLCLAIFAAFWLIQLNAFNIIVWSYNFCHFLYGFCAALLLGYVTLPTRLFKQSLRDNFRTLQTGMPWSPWGGLIIVLFLSAYNEMYVDPLENGIAFSAAYQNFVADMLGLGLCVVISHFAFRDRLGNTRTDYSAGLGMGSARSAG
;
A
#
# COMPACT_ATOMS: atom_id res chain seq x y z
N MET A 1 4.10 12.12 -28.26
CA MET A 1 4.66 12.18 -26.89
C MET A 1 4.23 10.94 -26.13
N LEU A 2 5.21 10.10 -25.78
CA LEU A 2 5.08 8.85 -25.04
C LEU A 2 4.59 9.10 -23.61
N PHE A 3 3.31 8.87 -23.33
CA PHE A 3 2.85 8.68 -21.95
C PHE A 3 2.18 7.32 -21.88
N THR A 4 3.02 6.36 -21.55
CA THR A 4 2.77 4.95 -21.30
C THR A 4 1.61 4.77 -20.33
N THR A 5 0.77 3.79 -20.62
CA THR A 5 -0.11 3.10 -19.67
C THR A 5 0.63 2.90 -18.34
N ARG A 6 0.24 3.65 -17.29
CA ARG A 6 0.87 3.55 -15.95
C ARG A 6 0.70 2.11 -15.46
N SER A 7 1.82 1.42 -15.25
CA SER A 7 1.85 0.01 -14.89
C SER A 7 1.25 -0.20 -13.50
N THR A 8 0.30 -1.15 -13.39
CA THR A 8 -0.28 -1.57 -12.12
C THR A 8 0.73 -2.20 -11.16
N HIS A 9 1.96 -2.47 -11.63
CA HIS A 9 3.05 -2.99 -10.82
C HIS A 9 3.92 -1.89 -10.20
N THR A 10 3.75 -0.63 -10.60
CA THR A 10 4.59 0.47 -10.12
C THR A 10 4.58 0.63 -8.59
N PRO A 11 3.42 0.57 -7.88
CA PRO A 11 3.41 0.62 -6.41
C PRO A 11 4.24 -0.50 -5.77
N PHE A 12 4.10 -1.74 -6.27
CA PHE A 12 4.86 -2.88 -5.81
C PHE A 12 6.37 -2.73 -6.05
N LEU A 13 6.77 -2.35 -7.28
CA LEU A 13 8.19 -2.16 -7.62
C LEU A 13 8.83 -1.01 -6.82
N LEU A 14 8.08 0.07 -6.59
CA LEU A 14 8.53 1.17 -5.74
C LEU A 14 8.78 0.68 -4.31
N CYS A 15 7.84 -0.09 -3.75
CA CYS A 15 8.00 -0.66 -2.43
C CYS A 15 9.22 -1.58 -2.34
N LEU A 16 9.43 -2.46 -3.34
CA LEU A 16 10.60 -3.33 -3.43
C LEU A 16 11.91 -2.53 -3.48
N ALA A 17 11.94 -1.46 -4.29
CA ALA A 17 13.11 -0.60 -4.42
C ALA A 17 13.45 0.10 -3.09
N ILE A 18 12.44 0.57 -2.36
CA ILE A 18 12.63 1.19 -1.04
C ILE A 18 13.14 0.18 -0.03
N PHE A 19 12.58 -1.03 0.02
CA PHE A 19 13.07 -2.09 0.90
C PHE A 19 14.53 -2.45 0.59
N ALA A 20 14.87 -2.61 -0.69
CA ALA A 20 16.24 -2.90 -1.09
C ALA A 20 17.21 -1.76 -0.69
N ALA A 21 16.81 -0.51 -0.91
CA ALA A 21 17.60 0.65 -0.51
C ALA A 21 17.77 0.75 1.01
N PHE A 22 16.68 0.53 1.77
CA PHE A 22 16.72 0.50 3.23
C PHE A 22 17.72 -0.54 3.74
N TRP A 23 17.62 -1.79 3.24
CA TRP A 23 18.54 -2.86 3.63
C TRP A 23 19.99 -2.55 3.26
N LEU A 24 20.24 -2.02 2.06
CA LEU A 24 21.58 -1.67 1.62
C LEU A 24 22.20 -0.62 2.55
N ILE A 25 21.45 0.43 2.91
CA ILE A 25 21.93 1.49 3.80
C ILE A 25 22.09 0.96 5.23
N GLN A 26 21.08 0.26 5.75
CA GLN A 26 21.05 -0.30 7.11
C GLN A 26 22.24 -1.23 7.38
N LEU A 27 22.65 -2.03 6.38
CA LEU A 27 23.74 -3.00 6.52
C LEU A 27 25.13 -2.42 6.23
N ASN A 28 25.25 -1.48 5.29
CA ASN A 28 26.56 -1.09 4.75
C ASN A 28 26.97 0.35 5.05
N ALA A 29 26.03 1.22 5.44
CA ALA A 29 26.32 2.65 5.62
C ALA A 29 26.03 3.10 7.04
N PHE A 30 24.83 2.83 7.56
CA PHE A 30 24.37 3.45 8.79
C PHE A 30 23.17 2.75 9.42
N ASN A 31 23.15 2.64 10.75
CA ASN A 31 22.04 2.03 11.49
C ASN A 31 20.86 3.01 11.62
N ILE A 32 19.99 3.02 10.61
CA ILE A 32 18.80 3.87 10.52
C ILE A 32 17.84 3.59 11.68
N ILE A 33 17.66 2.32 12.05
CA ILE A 33 16.72 1.90 13.12
C ILE A 33 17.06 2.58 14.44
N VAL A 34 18.35 2.59 14.81
CA VAL A 34 18.82 3.24 16.05
C VAL A 34 18.78 4.76 15.94
N TRP A 35 19.03 5.31 14.76
CA TRP A 35 19.08 6.75 14.56
C TRP A 35 17.72 7.42 14.59
N SER A 36 16.73 6.82 13.92
CA SER A 36 15.39 7.36 13.85
C SER A 36 14.37 6.25 13.67
N TYR A 37 13.91 5.73 14.80
CA TYR A 37 12.83 4.75 14.83
C TYR A 37 11.54 5.29 14.19
N ASN A 38 11.22 6.57 14.41
CA ASN A 38 10.12 7.25 13.74
C ASN A 38 10.27 7.27 12.20
N PHE A 39 11.48 7.35 11.66
CA PHE A 39 11.67 7.26 10.21
C PHE A 39 11.38 5.85 9.69
N CYS A 40 11.69 4.80 10.47
CA CYS A 40 11.30 3.43 10.15
C CYS A 40 9.77 3.28 10.13
N HIS A 41 9.06 3.89 11.09
CA HIS A 41 7.60 3.95 11.10
C HIS A 41 7.03 4.68 9.88
N PHE A 42 7.57 5.85 9.56
CA PHE A 42 7.20 6.56 8.33
C PHE A 42 7.35 5.68 7.07
N LEU A 43 8.49 4.99 6.93
CA LEU A 43 8.72 4.05 5.82
C LEU A 43 7.75 2.86 5.87
N TYR A 44 7.46 2.34 7.07
CA TYR A 44 6.47 1.28 7.26
C TYR A 44 5.10 1.72 6.78
N GLY A 45 4.56 2.83 7.28
CA GLY A 45 3.25 3.34 6.87
C GLY A 45 3.15 3.56 5.35
N PHE A 46 4.22 4.09 4.74
CA PHE A 46 4.28 4.28 3.29
C PHE A 46 4.31 2.96 2.51
N CYS A 47 5.26 2.06 2.82
CA CYS A 47 5.44 0.79 2.11
C CYS A 47 4.30 -0.20 2.36
N ALA A 48 3.78 -0.26 3.59
CA ALA A 48 2.65 -1.10 3.93
C ALA A 48 1.40 -0.68 3.14
N ALA A 49 1.18 0.62 2.94
CA ALA A 49 0.06 1.09 2.12
C ALA A 49 0.20 0.68 0.65
N LEU A 50 1.42 0.75 0.10
CA LEU A 50 1.72 0.31 -1.26
C LEU A 50 1.47 -1.19 -1.44
N LEU A 51 1.78 -2.02 -0.45
CA LEU A 51 1.56 -3.48 -0.51
C LEU A 51 0.13 -3.89 -0.20
N LEU A 52 -0.44 -3.42 0.90
CA LEU A 52 -1.78 -3.80 1.36
C LEU A 52 -2.88 -3.23 0.48
N GLY A 53 -2.58 -2.23 -0.35
CA GLY A 53 -3.46 -1.80 -1.44
C GLY A 53 -3.74 -2.89 -2.48
N TYR A 54 -2.93 -3.95 -2.56
CA TYR A 54 -3.22 -5.15 -3.37
C TYR A 54 -4.06 -6.19 -2.62
N VAL A 55 -4.28 -6.07 -1.31
CA VAL A 55 -5.08 -7.08 -0.55
C VAL A 55 -6.56 -7.02 -0.90
N THR A 56 -7.04 -5.95 -1.54
CA THR A 56 -8.39 -5.92 -2.15
C THR A 56 -8.55 -6.90 -3.33
N LEU A 57 -7.53 -7.70 -3.64
CA LEU A 57 -7.63 -8.83 -4.55
C LEU A 57 -8.76 -9.77 -4.09
N PRO A 58 -9.79 -10.00 -4.93
CA PRO A 58 -10.82 -10.96 -4.60
C PRO A 58 -10.16 -12.33 -4.35
N THR A 59 -10.60 -13.02 -3.30
CA THR A 59 -10.21 -14.39 -2.89
C THR A 59 -10.31 -15.45 -4.01
N ARG A 60 -10.83 -15.07 -5.17
CA ARG A 60 -10.92 -15.88 -6.39
C ARG A 60 -9.55 -16.22 -7.01
N LEU A 61 -8.50 -15.42 -6.81
CA LEU A 61 -7.15 -15.77 -7.30
C LEU A 61 -6.59 -17.04 -6.64
N PHE A 62 -6.88 -17.26 -5.37
CA PHE A 62 -6.46 -18.48 -4.66
C PHE A 62 -7.21 -19.74 -5.11
N LYS A 63 -8.34 -19.57 -5.83
CA LYS A 63 -9.11 -20.67 -6.42
C LYS A 63 -8.80 -20.89 -7.91
N GLN A 64 -7.96 -20.07 -8.51
CA GLN A 64 -7.65 -20.11 -9.94
C GLN A 64 -6.39 -20.92 -10.23
N SER A 65 -6.34 -21.50 -11.43
CA SER A 65 -5.18 -22.24 -11.94
C SER A 65 -3.93 -21.35 -11.98
N LEU A 66 -2.74 -21.94 -11.81
CA LEU A 66 -1.46 -21.24 -11.92
C LEU A 66 -1.34 -20.43 -13.23
N ARG A 67 -1.94 -20.92 -14.31
CA ARG A 67 -1.95 -20.24 -15.62
C ARG A 67 -2.79 -18.97 -15.61
N ASP A 68 -3.91 -18.98 -14.90
CA ASP A 68 -4.81 -17.82 -14.78
C ASP A 68 -4.21 -16.77 -13.83
N ASN A 69 -3.52 -17.22 -12.78
CA ASN A 69 -2.74 -16.35 -11.91
C ASN A 69 -1.59 -15.68 -12.68
N PHE A 70 -0.86 -16.43 -13.50
CA PHE A 70 0.21 -15.88 -14.35
C PHE A 70 -0.32 -14.88 -15.36
N ARG A 71 -1.48 -15.18 -15.99
CA ARG A 71 -2.13 -14.26 -16.92
C ARG A 71 -2.59 -12.98 -16.23
N THR A 72 -3.10 -13.07 -15.01
CA THR A 72 -3.49 -11.90 -14.20
C THR A 72 -2.28 -11.06 -13.78
N LEU A 73 -1.16 -11.71 -13.45
CA LEU A 73 0.10 -11.01 -13.22
C LEU A 73 0.60 -10.27 -14.46
N GLN A 74 0.44 -10.86 -15.66
CA GLN A 74 0.81 -10.20 -16.92
C GLN A 74 -0.13 -9.04 -17.30
N THR A 75 -1.43 -9.16 -17.03
CA THR A 75 -2.40 -8.12 -17.40
C THR A 75 -2.50 -6.98 -16.38
N GLY A 76 -2.00 -7.21 -15.17
CA GLY A 76 -1.89 -6.23 -14.10
C GLY A 76 -2.85 -6.48 -12.94
N MET A 77 -2.34 -6.37 -11.72
CA MET A 77 -3.14 -6.55 -10.51
C MET A 77 -3.87 -5.26 -10.11
N PRO A 78 -5.16 -5.33 -9.74
CA PRO A 78 -5.87 -4.17 -9.21
C PRO A 78 -5.21 -3.74 -7.88
N TRP A 79 -4.98 -2.44 -7.76
CA TRP A 79 -4.41 -1.82 -6.58
C TRP A 79 -5.28 -0.64 -6.16
N SER A 80 -5.60 -0.56 -4.87
CA SER A 80 -6.39 0.53 -4.30
C SER A 80 -5.61 1.26 -3.21
N PRO A 81 -5.33 2.57 -3.37
CA PRO A 81 -4.72 3.36 -2.30
C PRO A 81 -5.62 3.45 -1.06
N TRP A 82 -6.94 3.41 -1.24
CA TRP A 82 -7.91 3.46 -0.15
C TRP A 82 -7.94 2.16 0.64
N GLY A 83 -7.84 1.01 -0.04
CA GLY A 83 -7.70 -0.29 0.62
C GLY A 83 -6.45 -0.33 1.49
N GLY A 84 -5.30 0.10 0.94
CA GLY A 84 -4.06 0.22 1.70
C GLY A 84 -4.19 1.16 2.89
N LEU A 85 -4.77 2.34 2.70
CA LEU A 85 -4.98 3.33 3.76
C LEU A 85 -5.78 2.76 4.92
N ILE A 86 -6.95 2.16 4.64
CA ILE A 86 -7.85 1.65 5.68
C ILE A 86 -7.14 0.55 6.47
N ILE A 87 -6.54 -0.42 5.78
CA ILE A 87 -5.90 -1.57 6.44
C ILE A 87 -4.74 -1.10 7.32
N VAL A 88 -3.83 -0.30 6.79
CA VAL A 88 -2.65 0.14 7.55
C VAL A 88 -3.04 1.06 8.70
N LEU A 89 -4.02 1.94 8.52
CA LEU A 89 -4.49 2.80 9.61
C LEU A 89 -4.98 1.97 10.81
N PHE A 90 -5.78 0.92 10.57
CA PHE A 90 -6.24 0.04 11.64
C PHE A 90 -5.11 -0.78 12.26
N LEU A 91 -4.22 -1.36 11.45
CA LEU A 91 -3.10 -2.16 11.96
C LEU A 91 -2.13 -1.31 12.79
N SER A 92 -1.78 -0.12 12.29
CA SER A 92 -0.87 0.81 12.96
C SER A 92 -1.51 1.38 14.24
N ALA A 93 -2.77 1.81 14.20
CA ALA A 93 -3.46 2.29 15.40
C ALA A 93 -3.56 1.19 16.47
N TYR A 94 -3.88 -0.05 16.08
CA TYR A 94 -3.93 -1.16 17.01
C TYR A 94 -2.54 -1.50 17.58
N ASN A 95 -1.51 -1.55 16.74
CA ASN A 95 -0.16 -1.88 17.20
C ASN A 95 0.39 -0.80 18.15
N GLU A 96 0.41 0.45 17.70
CA GLU A 96 1.09 1.52 18.42
C GLU A 96 0.27 2.08 19.59
N MET A 97 -1.06 2.16 19.48
CA MET A 97 -1.87 2.79 20.54
C MET A 97 -2.41 1.79 21.57
N TYR A 98 -2.39 0.49 21.26
CA TYR A 98 -2.93 -0.54 22.14
C TYR A 98 -1.90 -1.60 22.52
N VAL A 99 -1.32 -2.31 21.54
CA VAL A 99 -0.36 -3.40 21.81
C VAL A 99 0.91 -2.87 22.47
N ASP A 100 1.51 -1.82 21.94
CA ASP A 100 2.77 -1.29 22.44
C ASP A 100 2.71 -0.78 23.89
N PRO A 101 1.67 -0.02 24.28
CA PRO A 101 1.52 0.40 25.67
C PRO A 101 1.16 -0.75 26.62
N LEU A 102 0.33 -1.69 26.17
CA LEU A 102 -0.22 -2.75 27.03
C LEU A 102 0.72 -3.94 27.19
N GLU A 103 1.35 -4.37 26.11
CA GLU A 103 2.13 -5.61 26.03
C GLU A 103 3.64 -5.34 26.06
N ASN A 104 4.11 -4.28 25.40
CA ASN A 104 5.54 -3.96 25.29
C ASN A 104 6.02 -2.92 26.32
N GLY A 105 5.11 -2.34 27.11
CA GLY A 105 5.42 -1.37 28.15
C GLY A 105 5.95 -0.02 27.63
N ILE A 106 5.70 0.29 26.35
CA ILE A 106 6.12 1.55 25.73
C ILE A 106 5.19 2.66 26.21
N ALA A 107 5.74 3.79 26.65
CA ALA A 107 4.91 4.92 27.07
C ALA A 107 3.99 5.36 25.91
N PHE A 108 2.69 5.54 26.19
CA PHE A 108 1.70 5.88 25.17
C PHE A 108 2.11 7.09 24.31
N SER A 109 2.74 8.11 24.90
CA SER A 109 3.22 9.27 24.15
C SER A 109 4.29 8.94 23.11
N ALA A 110 5.18 7.98 23.41
CA ALA A 110 6.21 7.52 22.48
C ALA A 110 5.58 6.67 21.36
N ALA A 111 4.72 5.72 21.72
CA ALA A 111 4.04 4.88 20.73
C ALA A 111 3.08 5.70 19.84
N TYR A 112 2.43 6.73 20.39
CA TYR A 112 1.64 7.67 19.61
C TYR A 112 2.46 8.46 18.59
N GLN A 113 3.73 8.78 18.88
CA GLN A 113 4.62 9.42 17.90
C GLN A 113 4.95 8.48 16.73
N ASN A 114 5.19 7.20 17.00
CA ASN A 114 5.36 6.18 15.97
C ASN A 114 4.10 6.07 15.09
N PHE A 115 2.91 6.03 15.70
CA PHE A 115 1.64 6.04 14.98
C PHE A 115 1.50 7.27 14.06
N VAL A 116 1.84 8.46 14.55
CA VAL A 116 1.82 9.69 13.74
C VAL A 116 2.82 9.59 12.58
N ALA A 117 3.99 8.99 12.78
CA ALA A 117 4.95 8.76 11.72
C ALA A 117 4.40 7.80 10.65
N ASP A 118 3.76 6.69 11.04
CA ASP A 118 3.05 5.79 10.12
C ASP A 118 1.98 6.55 9.31
N MET A 119 1.19 7.41 9.97
CA MET A 119 0.19 8.26 9.31
C MET A 119 0.78 9.22 8.28
N LEU A 120 1.96 9.78 8.54
CA LEU A 120 2.65 10.63 7.56
C LEU A 120 3.11 9.82 6.35
N GLY A 121 3.59 8.60 6.55
CA GLY A 121 3.91 7.66 5.48
C GLY A 121 2.70 7.30 4.64
N LEU A 122 1.57 7.01 5.30
CA LEU A 122 0.27 6.78 4.67
C LEU A 122 -0.18 8.00 3.84
N GLY A 123 -0.07 9.20 4.41
CA GLY A 123 -0.39 10.45 3.73
C GLY A 123 0.43 10.63 2.45
N LEU A 124 1.74 10.35 2.51
CA LEU A 124 2.59 10.38 1.31
C LEU A 124 2.13 9.37 0.26
N CYS A 125 1.72 8.16 0.66
CA CYS A 125 1.17 7.16 -0.26
C CYS A 125 -0.07 7.68 -1.00
N VAL A 126 -1.00 8.32 -0.29
CA VAL A 126 -2.19 8.91 -0.90
C VAL A 126 -1.83 10.04 -1.87
N VAL A 127 -0.90 10.91 -1.49
CA VAL A 127 -0.43 12.03 -2.33
C VAL A 127 0.23 11.50 -3.61
N ILE A 128 1.18 10.58 -3.49
CA ILE A 128 1.85 9.97 -4.65
C ILE A 128 0.83 9.21 -5.50
N SER A 129 -0.12 8.49 -4.89
CA SER A 129 -1.17 7.82 -5.63
C SER A 129 -1.98 8.80 -6.48
N HIS A 130 -2.36 9.94 -5.90
CA HIS A 130 -3.12 10.97 -6.60
C HIS A 130 -2.39 11.49 -7.84
N PHE A 131 -1.10 11.80 -7.73
CA PHE A 131 -0.33 12.43 -8.82
C PHE A 131 0.32 11.43 -9.78
N ALA A 132 0.81 10.31 -9.27
CA ALA A 132 1.67 9.38 -9.99
C ALA A 132 0.97 8.09 -10.42
N PHE A 133 -0.10 7.66 -9.74
CA PHE A 133 -0.74 6.35 -10.01
C PHE A 133 -2.15 6.43 -10.58
N ARG A 134 -2.83 7.58 -10.51
CA ARG A 134 -4.10 7.81 -11.24
C ARG A 134 -3.87 7.98 -12.74
N ASP A 135 -4.82 7.54 -13.56
CA ASP A 135 -4.81 7.87 -14.98
C ASP A 135 -5.25 9.33 -15.24
N ARG A 136 -5.26 9.76 -16.50
CA ARG A 136 -5.67 11.13 -16.88
C ARG A 136 -7.14 11.44 -16.55
N LEU A 137 -7.96 10.43 -16.28
CA LEU A 137 -9.37 10.57 -15.89
C LEU A 137 -9.54 10.59 -14.36
N GLY A 138 -8.45 10.53 -13.60
CA GLY A 138 -8.50 10.45 -12.15
C GLY A 138 -8.97 9.08 -11.63
N ASN A 139 -9.06 8.09 -12.51
CA ASN A 139 -9.46 6.75 -12.13
C ASN A 139 -8.22 5.92 -11.76
N THR A 140 -8.39 5.14 -10.71
CA THR A 140 -7.54 3.99 -10.41
C THR A 140 -8.13 2.79 -11.15
N ARG A 141 -7.31 1.79 -11.54
CA ARG A 141 -7.83 0.69 -12.39
C ARG A 141 -8.99 -0.10 -11.74
N THR A 142 -9.13 0.00 -10.43
CA THR A 142 -10.24 -0.52 -9.62
C THR A 142 -11.60 0.12 -9.91
N ASP A 143 -11.62 1.37 -10.38
CA ASP A 143 -12.86 2.10 -10.70
C ASP A 143 -13.53 1.54 -11.97
N TYR A 144 -12.73 1.00 -12.92
CA TYR A 144 -13.26 0.35 -14.12
C TYR A 144 -14.00 -0.96 -13.83
N SER A 145 -13.57 -1.69 -12.80
CA SER A 145 -14.22 -2.94 -12.37
C SER A 145 -15.60 -2.70 -11.77
N ALA A 146 -15.77 -1.59 -11.05
CA ALA A 146 -17.06 -1.21 -10.45
C ALA A 146 -18.06 -0.74 -11.52
N GLY A 147 -17.60 -0.01 -12.55
CA GLY A 147 -18.46 0.47 -13.63
C GLY A 147 -19.06 -0.64 -14.50
N LEU A 148 -18.31 -1.70 -14.77
CA LEU A 148 -18.78 -2.84 -15.57
C LEU A 148 -19.87 -3.68 -14.86
N GLY A 149 -19.89 -3.68 -13.52
CA GLY A 149 -20.93 -4.35 -12.73
C GLY A 149 -22.28 -3.63 -12.74
N MET A 150 -22.29 -2.30 -12.89
CA MET A 150 -23.53 -1.51 -12.97
C MET A 150 -24.14 -1.46 -14.38
N GLY A 151 -23.34 -1.59 -15.43
CA GLY A 151 -23.83 -1.60 -16.82
C GLY A 151 -24.63 -2.85 -17.19
N SER A 152 -24.29 -4.01 -16.60
CA SER A 152 -24.98 -5.28 -16.88
C SER A 152 -26.33 -5.43 -16.17
N ALA A 153 -26.62 -4.62 -15.13
CA ALA A 153 -27.87 -4.70 -14.39
C ALA A 153 -29.01 -3.87 -15.01
N ARG A 154 -28.72 -3.04 -16.02
CA ARG A 154 -29.71 -2.16 -16.68
C ARG A 154 -30.25 -2.68 -18.01
N SER A 155 -29.85 -3.87 -18.47
CA SER A 155 -30.33 -4.46 -19.73
C SER A 155 -31.21 -5.71 -19.55
N ALA A 156 -31.75 -5.95 -18.35
CA ALA A 156 -32.59 -7.10 -18.04
C ALA A 156 -33.97 -6.71 -17.46
N GLY A 157 -34.50 -5.55 -17.88
CA GLY A 157 -35.85 -5.09 -17.57
C GLY A 157 -36.62 -4.84 -18.85
#